data_AF-A0AAU2DB36-F1
#
_entry.id   AF-A0AAU2DB36-F1
#
_cell.length_a   1.000
_cell.length_b   1.000
_cell.length_c   1.000
_cell.angle_alpha   90.00
_cell.angle_beta   90.00
_cell.angle_gamma   90.00
#
_symmetry.space_group_name_H-M   'P 1'
#
loop_
_entity.id
_entity.type
_entity.pdbx_description
1 polymer ?
#
loop_
_entity_poly.entity_id
_entity_poly.type
_entity_poly.pdbx_seq_one_letter_code
_entity_poly.pdbx_strand_id
1 'polypeptide(L)' 'MSDITGLEPLATFCGDCDCGCPQLFVDPSAPAERRVLLTDDFGQRVQMSADQFASLVEEAKAGKLDGVAGT' A
#
# COMPACT_ATOMS: atom_id res chain seq x y z
N MET A 1 -15.72 6.58 4.04
CA MET A 1 -15.00 6.36 2.76
C MET A 1 -13.90 7.39 2.72
N SER A 2 -12.66 6.95 2.91
CA SER A 2 -11.50 7.84 2.80
C SER A 2 -11.50 8.45 1.41
N ASP A 3 -11.38 9.77 1.29
CA ASP A 3 -11.31 10.44 -0.01
C ASP A 3 -10.08 9.91 -0.78
N ILE A 4 -10.36 9.07 -1.79
CA ILE A 4 -9.40 8.54 -2.76
C ILE A 4 -9.35 9.39 -4.03
N THR A 5 -10.08 10.50 -4.05
CA THR A 5 -10.17 11.42 -5.19
C THR A 5 -8.79 12.02 -5.46
N GLY A 6 -8.28 11.83 -6.68
CA GLY A 6 -6.95 12.32 -7.08
C GLY A 6 -5.81 11.35 -6.79
N LEU A 7 -6.09 10.20 -6.16
CA LEU A 7 -5.12 9.11 -6.03
C LEU A 7 -5.08 8.27 -7.31
N GLU A 8 -3.88 7.91 -7.73
CA GLU A 8 -3.64 6.97 -8.82
C GLU A 8 -3.60 5.54 -8.26
N PRO A 9 -4.55 4.66 -8.60
CA PRO A 9 -4.57 3.29 -8.10
C PRO A 9 -3.45 2.47 -8.75
N LEU A 10 -2.71 1.73 -7.94
CA LEU A 10 -1.62 0.86 -8.40
C LEU A 10 -1.96 -0.63 -8.25
N ALA A 11 -2.54 -1.03 -7.12
CA ALA A 11 -2.92 -2.41 -6.87
C ALA A 11 -4.07 -2.53 -5.85
N THR A 12 -4.83 -3.61 -5.95
CA THR A 12 -5.84 -4.02 -4.98
C THR A 12 -5.53 -5.46 -4.57
N PHE A 13 -5.53 -5.74 -3.27
CA PHE A 13 -5.13 -7.04 -2.71
C PHE A 13 -6.34 -7.75 -2.07
N CYS A 14 -7.27 -8.23 -2.88
CA CYS A 14 -8.44 -8.98 -2.39
C CYS A 14 -8.14 -10.49 -2.33
N GLY A 15 -8.71 -11.16 -1.34
CA GLY A 15 -8.90 -12.61 -1.34
C GLY A 15 -10.22 -13.01 -2.03
N ASP A 16 -10.88 -14.06 -1.53
CA ASP A 16 -12.12 -14.58 -2.12
C ASP A 16 -13.38 -13.73 -1.86
N CYS A 17 -13.28 -12.63 -1.09
CA CYS A 17 -14.36 -11.67 -0.90
C CYS A 17 -13.95 -10.26 -1.34
N ASP A 18 -14.94 -9.47 -1.80
CA ASP A 18 -14.81 -8.02 -2.03
C ASP A 18 -15.24 -7.20 -0.79
N CYS A 19 -15.09 -7.77 0.41
CA CYS A 19 -15.64 -7.24 1.66
C CYS A 19 -14.83 -6.09 2.30
N GLY A 20 -13.97 -5.45 1.50
CA GLY A 20 -12.96 -4.48 1.89
C GLY A 20 -11.59 -5.05 1.61
N CYS A 21 -10.80 -4.40 0.74
CA CYS A 21 -9.50 -4.90 0.34
C CYS A 21 -8.42 -3.88 0.64
N PRO A 22 -7.22 -4.33 1.04
CA PRO A 22 -6.07 -3.46 1.01
C PRO A 22 -5.83 -2.91 -0.41
N GLN A 23 -5.45 -1.65 -0.49
CA GLN A 23 -5.23 -0.96 -1.77
C GLN A 23 -3.98 -0.10 -1.70
N LEU A 24 -3.25 -0.06 -2.82
CA LEU A 24 -2.04 0.73 -2.99
C LEU A 24 -2.28 1.83 -4.01
N PHE A 25 -1.86 3.05 -3.66
CA PHE A 25 -2.02 4.24 -4.48
C PHE A 25 -0.73 5.08 -4.53
N VAL A 26 -0.66 5.93 -5.55
CA VAL A 26 0.25 7.07 -5.62
C VAL A 26 -0.56 8.37 -5.52
N ASP A 27 -0.16 9.28 -4.64
CA ASP A 27 -0.72 10.62 -4.52
C ASP A 27 0.22 11.64 -5.20
N PRO A 28 -0.07 12.10 -6.43
CA PRO A 28 0.78 13.06 -7.13
C PRO A 28 0.79 14.44 -6.46
N SER A 29 -0.21 14.75 -5.64
CA SER A 29 -0.33 16.04 -4.93
C SER A 29 0.36 16.04 -3.56
N ALA A 30 0.68 14.86 -3.02
CA ALA A 30 1.33 14.74 -1.73
C ALA A 30 2.81 15.19 -1.75
N PRO A 31 3.32 15.67 -0.60
CA PRO A 31 4.75 15.82 -0.36
C PRO A 31 5.52 14.53 -0.65
N ALA A 32 6.79 14.66 -1.05
CA ALA A 32 7.59 13.52 -1.51
C ALA A 32 7.72 12.41 -0.44
N GLU A 33 7.69 12.78 0.82
CA GLU A 33 7.77 11.91 1.98
C GLU A 33 6.47 11.15 2.31
N ARG A 34 5.37 11.43 1.60
CA ARG A 34 4.04 10.82 1.83
C ARG A 34 3.33 10.37 0.54
N ARG A 35 4.09 10.23 -0.55
CA ARG A 35 3.56 10.02 -1.91
C ARG A 35 2.91 8.65 -2.15
N VAL A 36 3.36 7.61 -1.46
CA VAL A 36 2.80 6.25 -1.59
C VAL A 36 1.84 6.01 -0.44
N LEU A 37 0.61 5.58 -0.75
CA LEU A 37 -0.42 5.26 0.24
C LEU A 37 -0.82 3.79 0.12
N LEU A 38 -0.67 3.05 1.22
CA LEU A 38 -1.29 1.74 1.42
C LEU A 38 -2.46 1.89 2.39
N THR A 39 -3.61 1.33 2.04
CA THR A 39 -4.77 1.19 2.93
C THR A 39 -4.98 -0.28 3.26
N ASP A 40 -5.45 -0.58 4.47
CA ASP A 40 -5.99 -1.90 4.81
C ASP A 40 -7.53 -1.92 4.73
N ASP A 41 -8.11 -3.09 4.94
CA ASP A 41 -9.55 -3.36 4.95
C ASP A 41 -10.28 -2.77 6.18
N PHE A 42 -9.55 -2.42 7.24
CA PHE A 42 -10.07 -1.76 8.43
C PHE A 42 -10.03 -0.21 8.32
N GLY A 43 -9.50 0.33 7.23
CA GLY A 43 -9.40 1.76 6.98
C GLY A 43 -8.15 2.43 7.55
N GLN A 44 -7.18 1.64 8.03
CA GLN A 44 -5.84 2.15 8.37
C GLN A 44 -5.12 2.60 7.10
N ARG A 45 -4.19 3.54 7.28
CA ARG A 45 -3.47 4.19 6.19
C ARG A 45 -2.00 4.31 6.57
N VAL A 46 -1.13 3.85 5.68
CA VAL A 46 0.32 4.07 5.77
C VAL A 46 0.73 4.92 4.58
N GLN A 47 1.31 6.09 4.86
CA GLN A 47 1.90 6.97 3.85
C GLN A 47 3.42 6.95 3.99
N MET A 48 4.12 6.90 2.86
CA MET A 48 5.58 6.86 2.83
C MET A 48 6.14 7.49 1.55
N SER A 49 7.44 7.74 1.53
CA SER A 49 8.12 8.14 0.31
C SER A 49 8.22 6.99 -0.69
N ALA A 50 8.45 7.32 -1.97
CA ALA A 50 8.74 6.32 -2.98
C ALA A 50 10.01 5.50 -2.64
N ASP A 51 11.03 6.13 -2.06
CA ASP A 51 12.28 5.46 -1.68
C ASP A 51 12.09 4.46 -0.53
N GLN A 52 11.25 4.80 0.45
CA GLN A 52 10.88 3.87 1.52
C GLN A 52 10.09 2.69 0.97
N PHE A 53 9.13 2.95 0.07
CA PHE A 53 8.36 1.89 -0.57
C PHE A 53 9.26 0.97 -1.42
N ALA A 54 10.21 1.53 -2.17
CA ALA A 54 11.18 0.76 -2.94
C ALA A 54 12.01 -0.18 -2.04
N SER A 55 12.44 0.30 -0.88
CA SER A 55 13.16 -0.52 0.10
C SER A 55 12.30 -1.69 0.61
N LEU A 56 11.02 -1.45 0.93
CA LEU A 56 10.08 -2.51 1.33
C LEU A 56 9.91 -3.56 0.23
N VAL A 57 9.80 -3.13 -1.03
CA VAL A 57 9.67 -4.02 -2.18
C VAL A 57 10.90 -4.90 -2.35
N GLU A 58 12.10 -4.35 -2.21
CA GLU A 58 13.34 -5.14 -2.31
C GLU A 58 13.45 -6.16 -1.18
N GLU A 59 13.08 -5.79 0.05
CA GLU A 59 13.05 -6.69 1.20
C GLU A 59 12.00 -7.80 1.06
N ALA A 60 10.83 -7.48 0.49
CA ALA A 60 9.79 -8.45 0.16
C ALA A 60 10.26 -9.44 -0.92
N LYS A 61 10.89 -8.96 -2.00
CA LYS A 61 11.47 -9.83 -3.05
C LYS A 61 12.58 -10.73 -2.53
N ALA A 62 13.30 -10.31 -1.50
CA ALA A 62 14.32 -11.10 -0.82
C ALA A 62 13.73 -12.14 0.15
N GLY A 63 12.41 -12.22 0.28
CA GLY A 63 11.71 -13.17 1.17
C GLY A 63 11.80 -12.81 2.66
N LYS A 64 12.30 -11.61 3.01
CA LYS A 64 12.48 -11.25 4.43
C LYS A 64 11.17 -11.05 5.18
N LEU A 65 10.06 -10.85 4.46
CA LEU A 65 8.73 -10.63 5.04
C LEU A 65 7.90 -11.93 5.14
N ASP A 66 8.36 -13.03 4.55
CA ASP A 66 7.59 -14.29 4.44
C ASP A 66 7.23 -14.87 5.81
N GLY A 67 8.11 -14.68 6.81
CA GLY A 67 7.86 -15.13 8.19
C GLY A 67 6.66 -14.44 8.88
N VAL A 68 6.22 -13.29 8.37
CA VAL A 68 5.04 -12.56 8.86
C VAL A 68 3.83 -12.78 7.95
N ALA A 69 4.05 -12.92 6.64
CA ALA A 69 2.98 -13.13 5.66
C ALA A 69 2.28 -14.50 5.79
N GLY A 70 2.89 -15.46 6.50
CA GLY A 70 2.37 -16.80 6.67
C GLY A 70 2.68 -17.68 5.45
N THR A 71 3.01 -18.95 5.71
CA THR A 71 3.24 -19.99 4.68
C THR A 71 1.96 -20.65 4.24
#